data_AF-A0A0Q5GQ63-F1
#
_entry.id   AF-A0A0Q5GQ63-F1
#
_cell.length_a   1.000
_cell.length_b   1.000
_cell.length_c   1.000
_cell.angle_alpha   90.00
_cell.angle_beta   90.00
_cell.angle_gamma   90.00
#
_symmetry.space_group_name_H-M   'P 1'
#
loop_
_entity.id
_entity.type
_entity.pdbx_description
1 polymer ?
#
loop_
_entity_poly.entity_id
_entity_poly.type
_entity_poly.pdbx_seq_one_letter_code
_entity_poly.pdbx_strand_id
1 'polypeptide(L)'
;MSQVASPPPEFPSVRFPFKGRGASRALDRDWSMVDWAIALSSVTLAVSSAGFFSWSYVVSRESPDYFQQAAIARMAPKLDQIETGSVGETVQTDAMPAPTIVRDRQPTPSDYQIVMIFQDEALLATREELMRVKVGSVVPGLGTIQAIEGGSLGGAVTADKATLRSVGAPDP
;
A
#
# COMPACT_ATOMS: atom_id res chain seq x y z
N MET A 1 4.71 -2.68 -51.13
CA MET A 1 5.60 -1.52 -50.94
C MET A 1 6.42 -1.77 -49.70
N SER A 2 7.66 -2.25 -49.86
CA SER A 2 8.55 -2.63 -48.75
C SER A 2 9.22 -1.39 -48.15
N GLN A 3 8.99 -1.15 -46.86
CA GLN A 3 9.81 -0.20 -46.10
C GLN A 3 11.17 -0.82 -45.80
N VAL A 4 12.22 -0.16 -46.29
CA VAL A 4 13.62 -0.46 -45.98
C VAL A 4 13.93 0.18 -44.62
N ALA A 5 14.30 -0.65 -43.64
CA ALA A 5 14.70 -0.21 -42.32
C ALA A 5 16.06 0.51 -42.38
N SER A 6 16.14 1.71 -41.81
CA SER A 6 17.38 2.48 -41.69
C SER A 6 18.37 1.79 -40.72
N PRO A 7 19.68 1.79 -41.00
CA PRO A 7 20.68 1.22 -40.10
C PRO A 7 20.84 2.06 -38.82
N PRO A 8 21.20 1.44 -37.68
CA PRO A 8 21.38 2.13 -36.40
C PRO A 8 22.59 3.09 -36.45
N PRO A 9 22.59 4.15 -35.62
CA PRO A 9 23.69 5.10 -35.56
C PRO A 9 24.96 4.44 -35.00
N GLU A 10 26.06 4.56 -35.75
CA GLU A 10 27.39 4.20 -35.28
C GLU A 10 27.84 5.15 -34.17
N PHE A 11 28.02 4.63 -32.96
CA PHE A 11 28.62 5.39 -31.87
C PHE A 11 30.14 5.42 -32.03
N PRO A 12 30.80 6.59 -31.93
CA PRO A 12 32.24 6.66 -31.95
C PRO A 12 32.80 5.92 -30.73
N SER A 13 33.59 4.87 -30.99
CA SER A 13 34.35 4.18 -29.95
C SER A 13 35.37 5.14 -29.34
N VAL A 14 35.06 5.66 -28.16
CA VAL A 14 35.96 6.48 -27.35
C VAL A 14 37.12 5.57 -26.91
N ARG A 15 38.21 5.59 -27.67
CA ARG A 15 39.49 5.05 -27.22
C ARG A 15 40.04 5.98 -26.16
N PHE A 16 39.78 5.66 -24.91
CA PHE A 16 40.53 6.24 -23.80
C PHE A 16 42.01 5.88 -23.99
N PRO A 17 42.93 6.86 -24.03
CA PRO A 17 44.35 6.54 -23.96
C PRO A 17 44.59 5.99 -22.55
N PHE A 18 44.74 4.67 -22.43
CA PHE A 18 45.41 4.06 -21.29
C PHE A 18 46.85 4.55 -21.28
N LYS A 19 47.04 5.76 -20.73
CA LYS A 19 48.33 6.32 -20.43
C LYS A 19 48.82 5.55 -19.20
N GLY A 20 49.49 4.43 -19.45
CA GLY A 20 50.28 3.72 -18.47
C GLY A 20 51.31 4.68 -17.87
N ARG A 21 50.94 5.31 -16.76
CA ARG A 21 51.80 6.21 -16.01
C ARG A 21 51.70 5.83 -14.54
N GLY A 22 52.66 5.01 -14.11
CA GLY A 22 53.12 5.00 -12.73
C GLY A 22 52.54 3.94 -11.80
N ALA A 23 52.50 2.67 -12.19
CA ALA A 23 52.30 1.58 -11.21
C ALA A 23 53.59 1.22 -10.44
N SER A 24 54.76 1.73 -10.83
CA SER A 24 56.06 1.33 -10.25
C SER A 24 56.72 2.36 -9.32
N ARG A 25 56.06 3.49 -8.99
CA ARG A 25 56.61 4.50 -8.04
C ARG A 25 56.02 4.44 -6.63
N ALA A 26 55.24 3.42 -6.31
CA ALA A 26 54.56 3.32 -5.01
C ALA A 26 55.31 2.47 -3.97
N LEU A 27 56.45 1.86 -4.33
CA LEU A 27 57.16 0.93 -3.44
C LEU A 27 58.15 1.60 -2.46
N ASP A 28 58.48 2.88 -2.64
CA ASP A 28 59.39 3.64 -1.76
C ASP A 28 58.71 4.84 -1.07
N ARG A 29 57.38 4.76 -0.85
CA ARG A 29 56.71 5.75 0.00
C ARG A 29 56.71 5.20 1.41
N ASP A 30 57.38 5.86 2.34
CA ASP A 30 57.23 5.57 3.77
C ASP A 30 55.80 5.91 4.16
N TRP A 31 54.95 4.89 4.25
CA TRP A 31 53.56 5.06 4.66
C TRP A 31 53.54 5.49 6.12
N SER A 32 52.85 6.59 6.41
CA SER A 32 52.64 6.99 7.79
C SER A 32 51.81 5.91 8.51
N MET A 33 51.97 5.75 9.83
CA MET A 33 51.12 4.84 10.61
C MET A 33 49.62 5.15 10.44
N VAL A 34 49.30 6.42 10.19
CA VAL A 34 47.94 6.87 9.92
C VAL A 34 47.41 6.33 8.59
N ASP A 35 48.23 6.36 7.53
CA ASP A 35 47.84 5.80 6.23
C ASP A 35 47.59 4.29 6.32
N TRP A 36 48.41 3.59 7.10
CA TRP A 36 48.21 2.16 7.40
C TRP A 36 46.91 1.92 8.14
N ALA A 37 46.60 2.69 9.17
CA ALA A 37 45.36 2.57 9.92
C ALA A 37 44.12 2.82 9.03
N ILE A 38 44.17 3.82 8.15
CA ILE A 38 43.09 4.13 7.20
C ILE A 38 42.91 3.01 6.18
N ALA A 39 44.01 2.49 5.60
CA ALA A 39 43.94 1.38 4.67
C ALA A 39 43.37 0.11 5.32
N LEU A 40 43.84 -0.23 6.53
CA LEU A 40 43.39 -1.43 7.21
C LEU A 40 41.93 -1.32 7.65
N SER A 41 41.51 -0.17 8.16
CA SER A 41 40.11 0.08 8.52
C SER A 41 39.18 0.03 7.30
N SER A 42 39.56 0.63 6.17
CA SER A 42 38.75 0.59 4.95
C SER A 42 38.61 -0.83 4.38
N VAL A 43 39.68 -1.62 4.37
CA VAL A 43 39.62 -3.04 3.95
C VAL A 43 38.73 -3.84 4.89
N THR A 44 38.89 -3.64 6.20
CA THR A 44 38.09 -4.36 7.21
C THR A 44 36.60 -4.01 7.08
N LEU A 45 36.27 -2.74 6.87
CA LEU A 45 34.91 -2.27 6.63
C LEU A 45 34.33 -2.90 5.36
N ALA A 46 35.10 -2.94 4.27
CA ALA A 46 34.67 -3.50 3.00
C ALA A 46 34.37 -5.01 3.11
N VAL A 47 35.26 -5.77 3.73
CA VAL A 47 35.07 -7.22 3.95
C VAL A 47 33.88 -7.48 4.88
N SER A 48 33.75 -6.69 5.95
CA SER A 48 32.63 -6.81 6.90
C SER A 48 31.28 -6.51 6.24
N SER A 49 31.24 -5.47 5.40
CA SER A 49 30.04 -5.10 4.64
C SER A 49 29.63 -6.20 3.66
N ALA A 50 30.58 -6.69 2.84
CA ALA A 50 30.31 -7.78 1.91
C ALA A 50 29.84 -9.06 2.62
N GLY A 51 30.44 -9.39 3.77
CA GLY A 51 30.02 -10.50 4.61
C GLY A 51 28.59 -10.33 5.15
N PHE A 52 28.27 -9.15 5.69
CA PHE A 52 26.94 -8.85 6.21
C PHE A 52 25.86 -8.97 5.13
N PHE A 53 26.10 -8.43 3.93
CA PHE A 53 25.15 -8.53 2.82
C PHE A 53 25.01 -9.96 2.29
N SER A 54 26.10 -10.70 2.19
CA SER A 54 26.04 -12.10 1.75
C SER A 54 25.26 -12.96 2.74
N TRP A 55 25.50 -12.76 4.04
CA TRP A 55 24.75 -13.43 5.09
C TRP A 55 23.27 -13.05 5.07
N SER A 56 22.94 -11.76 5.01
CA SER A 56 21.54 -11.30 5.00
C SER A 56 20.78 -11.82 3.77
N TYR A 57 21.45 -11.95 2.63
CA TYR A 57 20.89 -12.56 1.42
C TYR A 57 20.56 -14.05 1.62
N VAL A 58 21.47 -14.83 2.22
CA VAL A 58 21.22 -16.26 2.51
C VAL A 58 20.04 -16.42 3.47
N VAL A 59 20.02 -15.67 4.57
CA VAL A 59 18.92 -15.70 5.55
C VAL A 59 17.58 -15.32 4.92
N SER A 60 17.56 -14.33 4.04
CA SER A 60 16.35 -13.92 3.31
C SER A 60 15.83 -15.02 2.37
N ARG A 61 16.73 -15.82 1.77
CA ARG A 61 16.36 -16.92 0.87
C ARG A 61 15.84 -18.15 1.62
N GLU A 62 16.43 -18.48 2.77
CA GLU A 62 16.05 -19.66 3.57
C GLU A 62 14.86 -19.39 4.50
N SER A 63 14.74 -18.17 5.02
CA SER A 63 13.75 -17.78 6.01
C SER A 63 13.26 -16.34 5.78
N PRO A 64 12.30 -16.12 4.86
CA PRO A 64 11.81 -14.78 4.53
C PRO A 64 11.21 -14.06 5.74
N ASP A 65 10.70 -14.81 6.72
CA ASP A 65 10.06 -14.26 7.93
C ASP A 65 11.05 -14.01 9.09
N TYR A 66 12.35 -14.31 8.91
CA TYR A 66 13.35 -14.19 9.98
C TYR A 66 13.40 -12.79 10.60
N PHE A 67 13.37 -11.75 9.77
CA PHE A 67 13.41 -10.36 10.26
C PHE A 67 12.13 -9.95 10.97
N GLN A 68 10.98 -10.50 10.57
CA GLN A 68 9.71 -10.24 11.26
C GLN A 68 9.70 -10.93 12.63
N GLN A 69 10.14 -12.19 12.69
CA GLN A 69 10.25 -12.95 13.94
C GLN A 69 11.26 -12.30 14.90
N ALA A 70 12.43 -11.89 14.40
CA ALA A 70 13.45 -11.21 15.19
C ALA A 70 12.98 -9.83 15.68
N ALA A 71 12.19 -9.12 14.87
CA ALA A 71 11.58 -7.86 15.28
C ALA A 71 10.52 -8.07 16.37
N ILE A 72 9.57 -9.00 16.18
CA ILE A 72 8.53 -9.32 17.16
C ILE A 72 9.15 -9.81 18.48
N ALA A 73 10.19 -10.64 18.42
CA ALA A 73 10.88 -11.16 19.59
C ALA A 73 11.62 -10.07 20.40
N ARG A 74 11.96 -8.93 19.77
CA ARG A 74 12.61 -7.79 20.42
C ARG A 74 11.66 -6.64 20.74
N MET A 75 10.40 -6.70 20.32
CA MET A 75 9.39 -5.75 20.77
C MET A 75 9.09 -5.97 22.25
N ALA A 76 8.80 -4.88 22.96
CA ALA A 76 8.26 -4.96 24.32
C ALA A 76 7.02 -5.87 24.32
N PRO A 77 6.78 -6.65 25.39
CA PRO A 77 5.61 -7.51 25.46
C PRO A 77 4.39 -6.67 25.11
N LYS A 78 3.64 -7.16 24.11
CA LYS A 78 2.42 -6.59 23.57
C LYS A 78 1.61 -6.11 24.78
N LEU A 79 1.41 -4.79 24.92
CA LEU A 79 0.45 -4.25 25.89
C LEU A 79 -0.83 -5.07 25.70
N ASP A 80 -1.34 -5.61 26.80
CA ASP A 80 -2.51 -6.48 26.81
C ASP A 80 -3.54 -5.97 25.82
N GLN A 81 -3.95 -6.84 24.90
CA GLN A 81 -4.97 -6.56 23.89
C GLN A 81 -6.37 -6.42 24.52
N ILE A 82 -6.44 -6.14 25.83
CA ILE A 82 -7.66 -5.91 26.60
C ILE A 82 -7.92 -4.40 26.80
N GLU A 83 -6.93 -3.51 26.60
CA GLU A 83 -7.16 -2.06 26.79
C GLU A 83 -7.57 -1.31 25.51
N THR A 84 -7.43 -1.94 24.34
CA THR A 84 -7.91 -1.39 23.05
C THR A 84 -8.94 -2.32 22.43
N GLY A 85 -10.14 -2.35 23.02
CA GLY A 85 -11.47 -2.71 22.48
C GLY A 85 -11.62 -3.46 21.14
N SER A 86 -10.74 -4.40 20.78
CA SER A 86 -10.82 -5.15 19.53
C SER A 86 -11.53 -6.46 19.80
N VAL A 87 -12.83 -6.45 19.50
CA VAL A 87 -13.73 -7.57 19.21
C VAL A 87 -13.04 -8.93 19.16
N GLY A 88 -13.03 -9.60 20.30
CA GLY A 88 -12.52 -10.94 20.46
C GLY A 88 -13.28 -11.58 21.61
N GLU A 89 -14.18 -12.49 21.25
CA GLU A 89 -14.94 -13.36 22.15
C GLU A 89 -16.21 -12.76 22.76
N THR A 90 -17.26 -13.59 22.67
CA THR A 90 -18.66 -13.34 22.98
C THR A 90 -18.88 -13.08 24.47
N VAL A 91 -18.45 -11.93 24.95
CA VAL A 91 -18.98 -11.35 26.18
C VAL A 91 -20.17 -10.50 25.77
N GLN A 92 -21.36 -10.82 26.27
CA GLN A 92 -22.51 -9.92 26.29
C GLN A 92 -22.20 -8.75 27.25
N THR A 93 -21.13 -8.00 26.98
CA THR A 93 -20.94 -6.68 27.55
C THR A 93 -21.92 -5.77 26.85
N ASP A 94 -22.84 -5.24 27.65
CA ASP A 94 -23.76 -4.16 27.31
C ASP A 94 -23.04 -3.16 26.40
N ALA A 95 -23.43 -3.16 25.13
CA ALA A 95 -22.70 -2.45 24.09
C ALA A 95 -22.62 -0.98 24.49
N MET A 96 -21.41 -0.42 24.60
CA MET A 96 -21.24 1.00 24.84
C MET A 96 -22.10 1.75 23.81
N PRO A 97 -23.01 2.65 24.24
CA PRO A 97 -23.95 3.28 23.35
C PRO A 97 -23.17 4.08 22.31
N ALA A 98 -23.24 3.63 21.06
CA ALA A 98 -22.66 4.37 19.95
C ALA A 98 -23.33 5.74 19.86
N PRO A 99 -22.57 6.83 19.59
CA PRO A 99 -23.15 8.13 19.37
C PRO A 99 -24.18 8.03 18.24
N THR A 100 -25.45 8.24 18.58
CA THR A 100 -26.54 8.23 17.62
C THR A 100 -26.47 9.54 16.84
N ILE A 101 -26.30 9.45 15.52
CA ILE A 101 -26.38 10.62 14.65
C ILE A 101 -27.84 11.10 14.68
N VAL A 102 -28.12 12.11 15.49
CA VAL A 102 -29.40 12.80 15.53
C VAL A 102 -29.45 13.71 14.29
N ARG A 103 -30.42 13.46 13.43
CA ARG A 103 -30.65 14.26 12.21
C ARG A 103 -31.82 15.19 12.45
N ASP A 104 -31.70 16.45 12.04
CA ASP A 104 -32.78 17.43 12.15
C ASP A 104 -33.97 17.09 11.25
N ARG A 105 -33.72 16.36 10.15
CA ARG A 105 -34.75 15.90 9.21
C ARG A 105 -34.42 14.51 8.69
N GLN A 106 -35.44 13.68 8.51
CA GLN A 106 -35.29 12.40 7.83
C GLN A 106 -35.10 12.63 6.32
N PRO A 107 -33.99 12.17 5.72
CA PRO A 107 -33.75 12.32 4.29
C PRO A 107 -34.79 11.56 3.47
N THR A 108 -35.18 12.14 2.33
CA THR A 108 -36.10 11.52 1.38
C THR A 108 -35.33 10.80 0.28
N PRO A 109 -35.93 9.82 -0.43
CA PRO A 109 -35.23 9.11 -1.52
C PRO A 109 -34.64 10.03 -2.59
N SER A 110 -35.27 11.18 -2.87
CA SER A 110 -34.78 12.17 -3.84
C SER A 110 -33.55 12.96 -3.38
N ASP A 111 -33.21 12.91 -2.10
CA ASP A 111 -32.03 13.58 -1.55
C ASP A 111 -30.76 12.72 -1.71
N TYR A 112 -30.91 11.45 -2.10
CA TYR A 112 -29.82 10.51 -2.25
C TYR A 112 -29.29 10.48 -3.68
N GLN A 113 -27.97 10.57 -3.80
CA GLN A 113 -27.24 10.39 -5.05
C GLN A 113 -26.25 9.22 -4.91
N ILE A 114 -26.23 8.34 -5.91
CA ILE A 114 -25.20 7.30 -6.01
C ILE A 114 -23.91 7.97 -6.48
N VAL A 115 -22.89 7.99 -5.62
CA VAL A 115 -21.56 8.50 -5.96
C VAL A 115 -20.79 7.44 -6.73
N MET A 116 -20.76 6.21 -6.21
CA MET A 116 -20.09 5.08 -6.83
C MET A 116 -20.58 3.75 -6.26
N ILE A 117 -20.40 2.69 -7.02
CA ILE A 117 -20.70 1.31 -6.61
C ILE A 117 -19.40 0.50 -6.72
N PHE A 118 -19.09 -0.25 -5.67
CA PHE A 118 -17.94 -1.14 -5.58
C PHE A 118 -18.43 -2.55 -5.23
N GLN A 119 -18.42 -3.44 -6.22
CA GLN A 119 -18.86 -4.82 -6.04
C GLN A 119 -20.29 -4.86 -5.46
N ASP A 120 -20.45 -5.31 -4.21
CA ASP A 120 -21.75 -5.43 -3.52
C ASP A 120 -22.05 -4.26 -2.57
N GLU A 121 -21.38 -3.13 -2.74
CA GLU A 121 -21.50 -1.96 -1.89
C GLU A 121 -21.66 -0.68 -2.69
N ALA A 122 -22.41 0.28 -2.14
CA ALA A 122 -22.63 1.57 -2.76
C ALA A 122 -22.24 2.69 -1.81
N LEU A 123 -21.68 3.77 -2.35
CA LEU A 123 -21.56 5.04 -1.65
C LEU A 123 -22.72 5.93 -2.07
N LEU A 124 -23.59 6.21 -1.09
CA LEU A 124 -24.70 7.14 -1.23
C LEU A 124 -24.30 8.46 -0.59
N ALA A 125 -24.46 9.57 -1.32
CA ALA A 125 -24.32 10.90 -0.76
C ALA A 125 -25.69 11.55 -0.61
N THR A 126 -25.88 12.24 0.51
CA THR A 126 -26.87 13.29 0.67
C THR A 126 -26.16 14.64 0.55
N ARG A 127 -26.86 15.75 0.82
CA ARG A 127 -26.26 17.09 0.83
C ARG A 127 -25.21 17.28 1.94
N GLU A 128 -25.33 16.53 3.02
CA GLU A 128 -24.56 16.74 4.26
C GLU A 128 -23.73 15.51 4.66
N GLU A 129 -24.10 14.32 4.16
CA GLU A 129 -23.51 13.06 4.60
C GLU A 129 -23.11 12.19 3.41
N LEU A 130 -22.05 11.40 3.60
CA LEU A 130 -21.68 10.31 2.70
C LEU A 130 -21.75 9.00 3.47
N MET A 131 -22.52 8.06 2.94
CA MET A 131 -22.86 6.79 3.58
C MET A 131 -22.39 5.64 2.71
N ARG A 132 -21.64 4.72 3.30
CA ARG A 132 -21.32 3.42 2.68
C ARG A 132 -22.41 2.43 3.06
N VAL A 133 -23.05 1.82 2.07
CA VAL A 133 -24.16 0.89 2.26
C VAL A 133 -23.89 -0.43 1.56
N LYS A 134 -24.35 -1.51 2.17
CA LYS A 134 -24.28 -2.88 1.64
C LYS A 134 -25.69 -3.48 1.58
N VAL A 135 -25.89 -4.50 0.76
CA VAL A 135 -27.11 -5.32 0.80
C VAL A 135 -27.39 -5.77 2.25
N GLY A 136 -28.63 -5.58 2.70
CA GLY A 136 -29.07 -5.83 4.08
C GLY A 136 -28.88 -4.66 5.05
N SER A 137 -28.23 -3.58 4.65
CA SER A 137 -28.10 -2.37 5.48
C SER A 137 -29.41 -1.59 5.51
N VAL A 138 -29.76 -1.01 6.65
CA VAL A 138 -30.92 -0.13 6.80
C VAL A 138 -30.49 1.32 6.62
N VAL A 139 -31.04 1.98 5.60
CA VAL A 139 -30.74 3.38 5.28
C VAL A 139 -31.95 4.24 5.64
N PRO A 140 -31.76 5.37 6.35
CA PRO A 140 -32.84 6.30 6.66
C PRO A 140 -33.59 6.73 5.39
N GLY A 141 -34.92 6.73 5.40
CA GLY A 141 -35.73 7.16 4.25
C GLY A 141 -35.86 6.13 3.12
N LEU A 142 -34.82 5.35 2.81
CA LEU A 142 -34.82 4.32 1.76
C LEU A 142 -35.27 2.93 2.24
N GLY A 143 -35.05 2.61 3.52
CA GLY A 143 -35.34 1.28 4.09
C GLY A 143 -34.17 0.32 3.97
N THR A 144 -34.44 -0.98 3.98
CA THR A 144 -33.42 -2.02 3.82
C THR A 144 -32.96 -2.07 2.37
N ILE A 145 -31.65 -2.12 2.14
CA ILE A 145 -31.10 -2.32 0.80
C ILE A 145 -31.27 -3.78 0.40
N GLN A 146 -32.00 -4.05 -0.68
CA GLN A 146 -32.29 -5.39 -1.18
C GLN A 146 -31.29 -5.84 -2.24
N ALA A 147 -30.90 -4.94 -3.14
CA ALA A 147 -29.96 -5.24 -4.21
C ALA A 147 -29.13 -4.01 -4.56
N ILE A 148 -27.89 -4.25 -4.97
CA ILE A 148 -26.97 -3.24 -5.50
C ILE A 148 -26.44 -3.81 -6.82
N GLU A 149 -26.74 -3.15 -7.92
CA GLU A 149 -26.31 -3.54 -9.26
C GLU A 149 -25.32 -2.51 -9.80
N GLY A 150 -24.05 -2.88 -9.90
CA GLY A 150 -23.00 -2.04 -10.47
C GLY A 150 -22.80 -2.32 -11.96
N GLY A 151 -22.66 -1.25 -12.76
CA GLY A 151 -22.28 -1.31 -14.17
C GLY A 151 -21.16 -0.32 -14.51
N SER A 152 -20.60 -0.43 -15.71
CA SER A 152 -19.48 0.42 -16.18
C SER A 152 -19.86 1.89 -16.40
N LEU A 153 -21.15 2.18 -16.56
CA LEU A 153 -21.71 3.53 -16.81
C LEU A 153 -22.49 4.08 -15.62
N GLY A 154 -22.42 3.40 -14.48
CA GLY A 154 -23.23 3.65 -13.30
C GLY A 154 -24.02 2.41 -12.88
N GLY A 155 -24.94 2.55 -11.92
CA GLY A 155 -25.70 1.41 -11.44
C GLY A 155 -26.97 1.79 -10.68
N ALA A 156 -27.61 0.77 -10.12
CA ALA A 156 -28.88 0.88 -9.43
C ALA A 156 -28.78 0.33 -8.00
N VAL A 157 -29.45 1.00 -7.07
CA VAL A 157 -29.59 0.56 -5.68
C VAL A 157 -31.07 0.41 -5.39
N THR A 158 -31.52 -0.82 -5.17
CA THR A 158 -32.91 -1.14 -4.85
C THR A 158 -33.06 -1.31 -3.34
N ALA A 159 -33.92 -0.48 -2.75
CA ALA A 159 -34.28 -0.53 -1.35
C ALA A 159 -35.80 -0.74 -1.18
N ASP A 160 -36.23 -1.10 0.03
CA ASP A 160 -37.64 -1.38 0.34
C ASP A 160 -38.62 -0.30 -0.14
N LYS A 161 -38.22 0.97 -0.09
CA LYS A 161 -39.10 2.11 -0.37
C LYS A 161 -38.80 2.84 -1.68
N ALA A 162 -37.65 2.57 -2.31
CA ALA A 162 -37.25 3.26 -3.53
C ALA A 162 -36.14 2.52 -4.27
N THR A 163 -36.06 2.73 -5.58
CA THR A 163 -34.92 2.34 -6.42
C THR A 163 -34.20 3.58 -6.89
N LEU A 164 -32.92 3.71 -6.54
CA LEU A 164 -32.05 4.78 -7.01
C LEU A 164 -31.33 4.33 -8.27
N ARG A 165 -31.22 5.21 -9.26
CA ARG A 165 -30.47 4.98 -10.49
C ARG A 165 -29.46 6.09 -10.69
N SER A 166 -28.25 5.73 -11.09
CA SER A 166 -27.27 6.71 -11.55
C SER A 166 -27.69 7.31 -12.89
N VAL A 167 -27.26 8.54 -13.16
CA VAL A 167 -27.62 9.34 -14.35
C VAL A 167 -27.17 8.71 -15.70
N GLY A 168 -26.41 7.60 -15.67
CA GLY A 168 -25.93 6.88 -16.87
C GLY A 168 -26.49 5.47 -17.08
N ALA A 169 -27.46 5.01 -16.28
CA ALA A 169 -28.04 3.68 -16.44
C ALA A 169 -29.07 3.69 -17.59
N PRO A 170 -28.97 2.79 -18.60
CA PRO A 170 -29.96 2.68 -19.68
C PRO A 170 -31.34 2.25 -19.12
N ASP A 171 -32.40 2.80 -19.71
CA ASP A 171 -33.77 2.37 -19.44
C ASP A 171 -33.98 0.91 -19.89
N PRO A 172 -34.81 0.12 -19.18
CA PRO A 172 -35.19 -1.24 -19.60
C PRO A 172 -36.03 -1.26 -20.88
#